data_AF-A0A960XI70-F1
#
_entry.id   AF-A0A960XI70-F1
#
_cell.length_a   1.000
_cell.length_b   1.000
_cell.length_c   1.000
_cell.angle_alpha   90.00
_cell.angle_beta   90.00
_cell.angle_gamma   90.00
#
_symmetry.space_group_name_H-M   'P 1'
#
loop_
_entity.id
_entity.type
_entity.pdbx_description
1 polymer ?
#
loop_
_entity_poly.entity_id
_entity_poly.type
_entity_poly.pdbx_seq_one_letter_code
_entity_poly.pdbx_strand_id
1 'polypeptide(L)'
;MTVRPSIIVLYALWLGFAWIGSLHGQYAKKSTTFSQIVEEAEKLSSKPYRPTKPRLQEEFLELDYDAYRKIHWNPKRSLWAEDDLNFRLEFFHPGYLFKTPVQINEFTESHIQNIPFTPEFFLYGDLEQNPRRISKRAGYAGFRLLFPLNEADKFDEVLSFLGASYFRALGSGQRYGKSARALALNTGLPVPEEFPEFTEFWIGKPDYEATQVKVFGLMDSPSVAGAFQFDIQPGKETIIDVESVLFFRNAVEWTGLAPLTSMYWYGENYLGRPADFRPEVHDSDGLLVQAEDGWHWRPLVNNGQMRRFTLGGQGIKGFGL
;
A
#
# COMPACT_ATOMS: atom_id res chain seq x y z
N MET A 1 -81.04 -25.64 -20.03
CA MET A 1 -80.99 -25.30 -18.59
C MET A 1 -80.59 -23.83 -18.46
N THR A 2 -81.59 -22.98 -18.32
CA THR A 2 -81.48 -21.53 -18.17
C THR A 2 -81.55 -21.19 -16.70
N VAL A 3 -80.50 -20.59 -16.14
CA VAL A 3 -80.59 -19.80 -14.91
C VAL A 3 -79.75 -18.53 -15.11
N ARG A 4 -80.46 -17.41 -15.22
CA ARG A 4 -79.93 -16.06 -15.04
C ARG A 4 -79.86 -15.77 -13.53
N PRO A 5 -78.84 -15.04 -13.05
CA PRO A 5 -78.99 -14.19 -11.89
C PRO A 5 -79.14 -12.72 -12.29
N SER A 6 -79.88 -12.03 -11.43
CA SER A 6 -80.39 -10.67 -11.53
C SER A 6 -79.34 -9.60 -11.22
N ILE A 7 -79.61 -8.41 -11.76
CA ILE A 7 -78.93 -7.13 -11.59
C ILE A 7 -79.31 -6.48 -10.25
N ILE A 8 -78.37 -5.73 -9.62
CA ILE A 8 -78.50 -4.45 -8.88
C ILE A 8 -77.05 -3.96 -8.59
N VAL A 9 -76.66 -2.68 -8.50
CA VAL A 9 -76.68 -1.49 -9.37
C VAL A 9 -76.05 -0.33 -8.54
N LEU A 10 -75.11 0.43 -9.15
CA LEU A 10 -74.68 1.83 -8.84
C LEU A 10 -73.75 2.09 -7.62
N TYR A 11 -72.80 3.05 -7.57
CA TYR A 11 -72.40 4.21 -8.41
C TYR A 11 -70.89 4.55 -8.24
N ALA A 12 -70.29 5.10 -9.30
CA ALA A 12 -69.30 6.22 -9.35
C ALA A 12 -67.92 6.13 -8.66
N LEU A 13 -66.83 6.28 -9.42
CA LEU A 13 -66.21 7.58 -9.73
C LEU A 13 -64.99 7.44 -10.68
N TRP A 14 -64.81 8.48 -11.48
CA TRP A 14 -63.86 8.61 -12.57
C TRP A 14 -62.51 9.18 -12.10
N LEU A 15 -61.45 8.83 -12.84
CA LEU A 15 -60.16 9.53 -13.04
C LEU A 15 -59.07 9.48 -11.97
N GLY A 16 -57.92 8.96 -12.41
CA GLY A 16 -56.62 9.21 -11.80
C GLY A 16 -55.51 8.56 -12.63
N PHE A 17 -55.10 9.21 -13.72
CA PHE A 17 -53.85 8.90 -14.43
C PHE A 17 -52.68 9.11 -13.45
N ALA A 18 -52.21 8.03 -12.81
CA ALA A 18 -50.98 8.07 -12.06
C ALA A 18 -49.81 7.90 -13.04
N TRP A 19 -49.13 9.02 -13.28
CA TRP A 19 -47.79 9.07 -13.84
C TRP A 19 -46.92 7.95 -13.26
N ILE A 20 -46.48 7.01 -14.09
CA ILE A 20 -45.33 6.18 -13.78
C ILE A 20 -44.11 7.09 -13.97
N GLY A 21 -43.83 7.88 -12.94
CA GLY A 21 -42.55 8.57 -12.82
C GLY A 21 -41.47 7.49 -12.76
N SER A 22 -40.67 7.40 -13.82
CA SER A 22 -39.42 6.64 -13.78
C SER A 22 -38.56 7.24 -12.67
N LEU A 23 -38.53 6.57 -11.52
CA LEU A 23 -37.47 6.74 -10.53
C LEU A 23 -36.18 6.20 -11.15
N HIS A 24 -35.57 6.99 -12.04
CA HIS A 24 -34.14 6.92 -12.24
C HIS A 24 -33.51 7.45 -10.95
N GLY A 25 -33.44 6.58 -9.95
CA GLY A 25 -32.46 6.76 -8.89
C GLY A 25 -31.11 6.82 -9.59
N GLN A 26 -30.56 8.01 -9.78
CA GLN A 26 -29.13 8.17 -10.00
C GLN A 26 -28.48 7.66 -8.72
N TYR A 27 -28.22 6.36 -8.67
CA TYR A 27 -27.21 5.81 -7.78
C TYR A 27 -25.93 6.53 -8.20
N ALA A 28 -25.53 7.54 -7.42
CA ALA A 28 -24.26 8.22 -7.64
C ALA A 28 -23.19 7.13 -7.68
N LYS A 29 -22.58 6.93 -8.84
CA LYS A 29 -21.41 6.07 -8.99
C LYS A 29 -20.39 6.56 -7.96
N LYS A 30 -20.18 5.78 -6.90
CA LYS A 30 -19.28 6.15 -5.81
C LYS A 30 -17.94 5.53 -6.14
N SER A 31 -17.20 6.13 -7.07
CA SER A 31 -15.79 5.83 -7.29
C SER A 31 -14.92 6.84 -6.53
N THR A 32 -13.60 6.64 -6.55
CA THR A 32 -12.62 7.59 -6.01
C THR A 32 -11.65 8.04 -7.11
N THR A 33 -11.10 9.24 -6.96
CA THR A 33 -10.15 9.86 -7.87
C THR A 33 -8.96 10.39 -7.09
N PHE A 34 -7.81 10.58 -7.75
CA PHE A 34 -6.63 11.13 -7.09
C PHE A 34 -6.91 12.51 -6.47
N SER A 35 -7.66 13.38 -7.17
CA SER A 35 -8.07 14.69 -6.64
C SER A 35 -8.82 14.61 -5.32
N GLN A 36 -9.67 13.60 -5.12
CA GLN A 36 -10.37 13.42 -3.85
C GLN A 36 -9.41 13.01 -2.73
N ILE A 37 -8.38 12.21 -3.03
CA ILE A 37 -7.35 11.85 -2.04
C ILE A 37 -6.50 13.07 -1.69
N VAL A 38 -6.20 13.93 -2.68
CA VAL A 38 -5.54 15.23 -2.47
C VAL A 38 -6.37 16.11 -1.53
N GLU A 39 -7.67 16.23 -1.74
CA GLU A 39 -8.57 16.97 -0.85
C GLU A 39 -8.58 16.40 0.59
N GLU A 40 -8.55 15.07 0.74
CA GLU A 40 -8.48 14.46 2.07
C GLU A 40 -7.12 14.71 2.75
N ALA A 41 -6.01 14.67 2.02
CA ALA A 41 -4.70 15.03 2.54
C ALA A 41 -4.64 16.50 2.98
N GLU A 42 -5.20 17.42 2.19
CA GLU A 42 -5.29 18.84 2.55
C GLU A 42 -6.10 19.01 3.85
N LYS A 43 -7.29 18.41 3.93
CA LYS A 43 -8.13 18.42 5.14
C LYS A 43 -7.40 17.85 6.35
N LEU A 44 -6.62 16.77 6.19
CA LEU A 44 -5.82 16.21 7.29
C LEU A 44 -4.76 17.19 7.76
N SER A 45 -4.00 17.81 6.85
CA SER A 45 -2.95 18.78 7.19
C SER A 45 -3.47 19.98 7.98
N SER A 46 -4.73 20.39 7.75
CA SER A 46 -5.38 21.51 8.45
C SER A 46 -5.73 21.24 9.93
N LYS A 47 -5.59 20.00 10.40
CA LYS A 47 -5.95 19.56 11.76
C LYS A 47 -4.71 19.06 12.50
N PRO A 48 -4.65 19.12 13.84
CA PRO A 48 -3.55 18.51 14.59
C PRO A 48 -3.40 17.01 14.27
N TYR A 49 -2.14 16.56 14.10
CA TYR A 49 -1.84 15.15 13.85
C TYR A 49 -2.37 14.26 14.98
N ARG A 50 -2.97 13.13 14.59
CA ARG A 50 -3.46 12.12 15.52
C ARG A 50 -2.96 10.74 15.08
N PRO A 51 -1.97 10.16 15.79
CA PRO A 51 -1.42 8.88 15.40
C PRO A 51 -2.49 7.78 15.44
N THR A 52 -2.47 6.92 14.43
CA THR A 52 -3.34 5.73 14.39
C THR A 52 -2.92 4.80 15.52
N LYS A 53 -3.87 4.47 16.41
CA LYS A 53 -3.60 3.59 17.54
C LYS A 53 -3.77 2.13 17.13
N PRO A 54 -2.87 1.22 17.55
CA PRO A 54 -3.08 -0.21 17.43
C PRO A 54 -4.42 -0.60 18.07
N ARG A 55 -5.15 -1.50 17.40
CA ARG A 55 -6.46 -2.03 17.86
C ARG A 55 -6.43 -3.53 18.12
N LEU A 56 -5.23 -4.09 18.16
CA LEU A 56 -4.93 -5.49 18.39
C LEU A 56 -4.67 -5.71 19.89
N GLN A 57 -4.98 -6.91 20.40
CA GLN A 57 -4.69 -7.27 21.78
C GLN A 57 -3.17 -7.37 22.03
N GLU A 58 -2.76 -7.07 23.26
CA GLU A 58 -1.34 -7.01 23.67
C GLU A 58 -0.59 -8.32 23.37
N GLU A 59 -1.22 -9.47 23.61
CA GLU A 59 -0.64 -10.80 23.32
C GLU A 59 -0.23 -11.00 21.84
N PHE A 60 -0.83 -10.28 20.90
CA PHE A 60 -0.44 -10.32 19.48
C PHE A 60 0.45 -9.13 19.07
N LEU A 61 0.43 -8.03 19.81
CA LEU A 61 1.32 -6.88 19.59
C LEU A 61 2.75 -7.15 20.05
N GLU A 62 2.92 -8.06 21.00
CA GLU A 62 4.19 -8.42 21.62
C GLU A 62 4.78 -9.73 21.08
N LEU A 63 4.24 -10.26 19.98
CA LEU A 63 4.86 -11.40 19.29
C LEU A 63 6.30 -11.07 18.92
N ASP A 64 7.19 -12.03 19.19
CA ASP A 64 8.55 -11.99 18.66
C ASP A 64 8.59 -12.35 17.17
N TYR A 65 9.79 -12.29 16.59
CA TYR A 65 9.99 -12.59 15.17
C TYR A 65 9.54 -14.02 14.82
N ASP A 66 9.86 -15.00 15.67
CA ASP A 66 9.61 -16.41 15.40
C ASP A 66 8.13 -16.79 15.53
N ALA A 67 7.39 -16.12 16.42
CA ALA A 67 5.95 -16.26 16.52
C ALA A 67 5.23 -15.54 15.35
N TYR A 68 5.64 -14.31 15.02
CA TYR A 68 5.01 -13.52 13.97
C TYR A 68 5.14 -14.18 12.58
N ARG A 69 6.31 -14.75 12.25
CA ARG A 69 6.54 -15.46 10.97
C ARG A 69 5.67 -16.70 10.77
N LYS A 70 5.01 -17.23 11.81
CA LYS A 70 4.06 -18.35 11.70
C LYS A 70 2.70 -17.91 11.14
N ILE A 71 2.42 -16.61 11.17
CA ILE A 71 1.17 -16.04 10.68
C ILE A 71 1.32 -15.79 9.19
N HIS A 72 0.50 -16.50 8.40
CA HIS A 72 0.48 -16.39 6.94
C HIS A 72 -0.92 -16.03 6.46
N TRP A 73 -0.99 -15.30 5.35
CA TRP A 73 -2.25 -15.19 4.62
C TRP A 73 -2.65 -16.58 4.06
N ASN A 74 -3.94 -16.90 4.05
CA ASN A 74 -4.45 -18.08 3.36
C ASN A 74 -4.60 -17.77 1.86
N PRO A 75 -3.79 -18.36 0.95
CA PRO A 75 -3.82 -18.01 -0.47
C PRO A 75 -5.16 -18.30 -1.17
N LYS A 76 -6.02 -19.14 -0.56
CA LYS A 76 -7.39 -19.39 -1.06
C LYS A 76 -8.34 -18.23 -0.78
N ARG A 77 -7.92 -17.24 0.00
CA ARG A 77 -8.70 -16.05 0.39
C ARG A 77 -8.19 -14.77 -0.26
N SER A 78 -7.16 -14.85 -1.11
CA SER A 78 -6.61 -13.68 -1.80
C SER A 78 -7.70 -12.97 -2.58
N LEU A 79 -7.74 -11.63 -2.47
CA LEU A 79 -8.74 -10.83 -3.17
C LEU A 79 -8.57 -11.02 -4.68
N TRP A 80 -9.68 -11.07 -5.41
CA TRP A 80 -9.78 -11.31 -6.85
C TRP A 80 -9.46 -12.73 -7.35
N ALA A 81 -9.11 -13.67 -6.45
CA ALA A 81 -8.84 -15.04 -6.86
C ALA A 81 -10.06 -15.76 -7.44
N GLU A 82 -11.28 -15.43 -6.99
CA GLU A 82 -12.54 -16.01 -7.51
C GLU A 82 -12.98 -15.38 -8.84
N ASP A 83 -12.48 -14.18 -9.16
CA ASP A 83 -12.78 -13.45 -10.39
C ASP A 83 -11.84 -13.81 -11.55
N ASP A 84 -10.87 -14.70 -11.31
CA ASP A 84 -9.85 -15.15 -12.27
C ASP A 84 -9.01 -13.99 -12.87
N LEU A 85 -8.73 -12.95 -12.07
CA LEU A 85 -7.90 -11.83 -12.52
C LEU A 85 -6.40 -12.16 -12.47
N ASN A 86 -5.63 -11.51 -13.35
CA ASN A 86 -4.16 -11.58 -13.35
C ASN A 86 -3.49 -10.97 -12.12
N PHE A 87 -4.23 -10.22 -11.32
CA PHE A 87 -3.75 -9.68 -10.06
C PHE A 87 -4.47 -10.33 -8.89
N ARG A 88 -3.74 -10.50 -7.79
CA ARG A 88 -4.30 -10.88 -6.49
C ARG A 88 -3.75 -10.00 -5.40
N LEU A 89 -4.53 -9.82 -4.34
CA LEU A 89 -4.06 -9.13 -3.13
C LEU A 89 -4.09 -10.05 -1.93
N GLU A 90 -3.07 -9.92 -1.12
CA GLU A 90 -2.99 -10.50 0.22
C GLU A 90 -2.65 -9.42 1.23
N PHE A 91 -3.05 -9.63 2.48
CA PHE A 91 -2.86 -8.64 3.52
C PHE A 91 -1.89 -9.13 4.60
N PHE A 92 -1.17 -8.19 5.21
CA PHE A 92 -0.30 -8.47 6.33
C PHE A 92 -1.06 -8.36 7.66
N HIS A 93 -0.81 -9.32 8.54
CA HIS A 93 -1.38 -9.32 9.89
C HIS A 93 -0.67 -8.26 10.76
N PRO A 94 -1.37 -7.49 11.61
CA PRO A 94 -0.73 -6.60 12.57
C PRO A 94 0.00 -7.37 13.68
N GLY A 95 1.13 -6.85 14.17
CA GLY A 95 1.92 -7.50 15.22
C GLY A 95 3.42 -7.33 15.02
N TYR A 96 4.21 -7.75 16.01
CA TYR A 96 5.66 -7.57 16.04
C TYR A 96 6.05 -6.10 15.81
N LEU A 97 6.67 -5.76 14.67
CA LEU A 97 7.03 -4.38 14.31
C LEU A 97 5.88 -3.60 13.66
N PHE A 98 4.88 -4.29 13.08
CA PHE A 98 3.83 -3.68 12.28
C PHE A 98 2.53 -3.54 13.08
N LYS A 99 2.55 -2.61 14.04
CA LYS A 99 1.47 -2.44 15.03
C LYS A 99 0.37 -1.50 14.57
N THR A 100 0.70 -0.55 13.69
CA THR A 100 -0.22 0.47 13.20
C THR A 100 -1.00 -0.08 12.00
N PRO A 101 -2.33 -0.19 12.08
CA PRO A 101 -3.11 -0.66 10.96
C PRO A 101 -3.31 0.40 9.89
N VAL A 102 -3.45 -0.06 8.65
CA VAL A 102 -3.89 0.71 7.49
C VAL A 102 -5.31 0.30 7.11
N GLN A 103 -6.11 1.27 6.67
CA GLN A 103 -7.41 1.01 6.07
C GLN A 103 -7.22 0.59 4.62
N ILE A 104 -7.93 -0.45 4.19
CA ILE A 104 -7.88 -0.94 2.81
C ILE A 104 -9.28 -0.80 2.21
N ASN A 105 -9.34 -0.18 1.05
CA ASN A 105 -10.55 -0.11 0.24
C ASN A 105 -10.25 -0.66 -1.15
N GLU A 106 -11.23 -1.31 -1.75
CA GLU A 106 -11.25 -1.60 -3.17
C GLU A 106 -12.13 -0.56 -3.86
N PHE A 107 -11.74 -0.10 -5.04
CA PHE A 107 -12.59 0.73 -5.88
C PHE A 107 -12.66 0.23 -7.32
N THR A 108 -13.74 0.60 -7.98
CA THR A 108 -14.05 0.37 -9.40
C THR A 108 -14.56 1.69 -9.96
N GLU A 109 -14.94 1.74 -11.24
CA GLU A 109 -15.57 2.94 -11.82
C GLU A 109 -16.91 3.34 -11.18
N SER A 110 -17.59 2.43 -10.48
CA SER A 110 -18.94 2.67 -9.96
C SER A 110 -19.09 2.53 -8.45
N HIS A 111 -18.15 1.88 -7.77
CA HIS A 111 -18.26 1.58 -6.34
C HIS A 111 -16.89 1.61 -5.63
N ILE A 112 -16.92 1.98 -4.35
CA ILE A 112 -15.85 1.82 -3.36
C ILE A 112 -16.40 0.92 -2.26
N GLN A 113 -15.63 -0.08 -1.84
CA GLN A 113 -15.94 -0.89 -0.68
C GLN A 113 -14.74 -0.99 0.26
N ASN A 114 -15.00 -0.94 1.55
CA ASN A 114 -14.00 -1.22 2.56
C ASN A 114 -13.73 -2.73 2.63
N ILE A 115 -12.46 -3.11 2.71
CA ILE A 115 -12.05 -4.49 2.94
C ILE A 115 -11.80 -4.68 4.44
N PRO A 116 -12.74 -5.29 5.18
CA PRO A 116 -12.61 -5.40 6.63
C PRO A 116 -11.53 -6.43 7.01
N PHE A 117 -10.88 -6.18 8.15
CA PHE A 117 -9.95 -7.14 8.73
C PHE A 117 -10.68 -8.43 9.14
N THR A 118 -10.23 -9.55 8.58
CA THR A 118 -10.83 -10.87 8.81
C THR A 118 -9.76 -11.82 9.34
N PRO A 119 -9.65 -12.01 10.67
CA PRO A 119 -8.65 -12.89 11.28
C PRO A 119 -8.68 -14.31 10.71
N GLU A 120 -9.86 -14.78 10.29
CA GLU A 120 -10.08 -16.13 9.76
C GLU A 120 -9.46 -16.35 8.37
N PHE A 121 -8.99 -15.29 7.71
CA PHE A 121 -8.26 -15.39 6.43
C PHE A 121 -6.76 -15.62 6.62
N PHE A 122 -6.28 -15.64 7.87
CA PHE A 122 -4.91 -15.98 8.20
C PHE A 122 -4.80 -17.41 8.71
N LEU A 123 -3.68 -18.04 8.40
CA LEU A 123 -3.21 -19.30 8.98
C LEU A 123 -2.23 -18.94 10.10
N TYR A 124 -2.47 -19.43 11.31
CA TYR A 124 -1.67 -19.09 12.50
C TYR A 124 -0.69 -20.20 12.90
N GLY A 125 -0.63 -21.30 12.16
CA GLY A 125 0.23 -22.44 12.48
C GLY A 125 0.00 -22.98 13.90
N ASP A 126 1.09 -23.17 14.63
CA ASP A 126 1.16 -23.63 16.02
C ASP A 126 1.36 -22.46 17.02
N LEU A 127 0.85 -21.27 16.70
CA LEU A 127 0.91 -20.10 17.58
C LEU A 127 0.24 -20.41 18.93
N GLU A 128 0.88 -20.03 20.04
CA GLU A 128 0.36 -20.25 21.39
C GLU A 128 -0.89 -19.41 21.68
N GLN A 129 -0.92 -18.17 21.16
CA GLN A 129 -2.03 -17.25 21.32
C GLN A 129 -3.24 -17.74 20.51
N ASN A 130 -4.44 -17.66 21.10
CA ASN A 130 -5.67 -18.12 20.47
C ASN A 130 -6.20 -17.10 19.44
N PRO A 131 -6.13 -17.36 18.13
CA PRO A 131 -6.51 -16.39 17.11
C PRO A 131 -7.98 -16.00 17.12
N ARG A 132 -8.85 -16.83 17.73
CA ARG A 132 -10.28 -16.52 17.88
C ARG A 132 -10.55 -15.31 18.78
N ARG A 133 -9.56 -14.86 19.55
CA ARG A 133 -9.65 -13.66 20.39
C ARG A 133 -9.35 -12.38 19.62
N ILE A 134 -8.78 -12.48 18.41
CA ILE A 134 -8.37 -11.31 17.64
C ILE A 134 -9.60 -10.45 17.29
N SER A 135 -9.49 -9.15 17.58
CA SER A 135 -10.54 -8.19 17.26
C SER A 135 -10.65 -8.00 15.75
N LYS A 136 -11.87 -8.06 15.20
CA LYS A 136 -12.14 -7.67 13.80
C LYS A 136 -11.84 -6.21 13.49
N ARG A 137 -11.57 -5.38 14.52
CA ARG A 137 -11.17 -3.98 14.37
C ARG A 137 -9.65 -3.80 14.35
N ALA A 138 -8.85 -4.87 14.42
CA ALA A 138 -7.39 -4.80 14.46
C ALA A 138 -6.81 -4.11 13.21
N GLY A 139 -7.46 -4.27 12.05
CA GLY A 139 -6.99 -3.71 10.77
C GLY A 139 -5.85 -4.53 10.17
N TYR A 140 -5.46 -4.21 8.94
CA TYR A 140 -4.32 -4.84 8.27
C TYR A 140 -3.06 -4.02 8.51
N ALA A 141 -1.89 -4.66 8.61
CA ALA A 141 -0.60 -3.95 8.70
C ALA A 141 -0.14 -3.34 7.36
N GLY A 142 -0.68 -3.86 6.26
CA GLY A 142 -0.28 -3.55 4.90
C GLY A 142 -0.84 -4.58 3.94
N PHE A 143 -0.37 -4.56 2.70
CA PHE A 143 -0.78 -5.50 1.68
C PHE A 143 0.35 -5.80 0.70
N ARG A 144 0.21 -6.90 -0.02
CA ARG A 144 1.06 -7.25 -1.15
C ARG A 144 0.23 -7.57 -2.38
N LEU A 145 0.77 -7.19 -3.53
CA LEU A 145 0.23 -7.49 -4.84
C LEU A 145 0.93 -8.72 -5.39
N LEU A 146 0.15 -9.62 -5.97
CA LEU A 146 0.67 -10.78 -6.70
C LEU A 146 0.25 -10.73 -8.17
N PHE A 147 1.12 -11.23 -9.02
CA PHE A 147 0.95 -11.29 -10.47
C PHE A 147 1.71 -12.50 -11.03
N PRO A 148 1.26 -13.15 -12.12
CA PRO A 148 1.99 -14.23 -12.78
C PRO A 148 3.25 -13.71 -13.49
N LEU A 149 4.30 -13.46 -12.70
CA LEU A 149 5.49 -12.73 -13.15
C LEU A 149 6.53 -13.64 -13.79
N ASN A 150 6.73 -14.84 -13.25
CA ASN A 150 7.75 -15.77 -13.73
C ASN A 150 7.16 -16.96 -14.51
N GLU A 151 5.96 -17.40 -14.15
CA GLU A 151 5.24 -18.52 -14.76
C GLU A 151 3.75 -18.19 -14.83
N ALA A 152 3.07 -18.59 -15.91
CA ALA A 152 1.67 -18.19 -16.18
C ALA A 152 0.69 -18.60 -15.07
N ASP A 153 0.88 -19.77 -14.45
CA ASP A 153 -0.03 -20.32 -13.43
C ASP A 153 0.43 -20.06 -11.99
N LYS A 154 1.44 -19.20 -11.80
CA LYS A 154 2.06 -18.96 -10.49
C LYS A 154 2.04 -17.48 -10.13
N PHE A 155 1.23 -17.14 -9.15
CA PHE A 155 1.15 -15.79 -8.62
C PHE A 155 2.35 -15.52 -7.70
N ASP A 156 3.29 -14.73 -8.19
CA ASP A 156 4.46 -14.28 -7.45
C ASP A 156 4.16 -12.94 -6.77
N GLU A 157 4.74 -12.70 -5.61
CA GLU A 157 4.70 -11.38 -4.98
C GLU A 157 5.51 -10.38 -5.83
N VAL A 158 4.89 -9.26 -6.23
CA VAL A 158 5.52 -8.25 -7.10
C VAL A 158 5.68 -6.89 -6.42
N LEU A 159 4.88 -6.64 -5.38
CA LEU A 159 4.90 -5.41 -4.62
C LEU A 159 4.41 -5.66 -3.19
N SER A 160 5.03 -5.01 -2.21
CA SER A 160 4.61 -5.02 -0.82
C SER A 160 4.64 -3.62 -0.22
N PHE A 161 3.51 -3.17 0.34
CA PHE A 161 3.41 -1.99 1.18
C PHE A 161 3.29 -2.43 2.64
N LEU A 162 4.30 -2.14 3.45
CA LEU A 162 4.35 -2.59 4.84
C LEU A 162 5.30 -1.74 5.68
N GLY A 163 4.76 -1.14 6.75
CA GLY A 163 5.52 -0.33 7.70
C GLY A 163 5.74 1.11 7.24
N ALA A 164 5.31 2.07 8.06
CA ALA A 164 5.34 3.50 7.74
C ALA A 164 4.89 3.79 6.29
N SER A 165 5.72 4.45 5.49
CA SER A 165 5.46 4.72 4.07
C SER A 165 6.34 3.89 3.12
N TYR A 166 6.87 2.76 3.60
CA TYR A 166 7.75 1.89 2.82
C TYR A 166 6.98 1.02 1.84
N PHE A 167 7.62 0.76 0.72
CA PHE A 167 7.23 -0.30 -0.20
C PHE A 167 8.43 -0.93 -0.90
N ARG A 168 8.26 -2.17 -1.36
CA ARG A 168 9.28 -2.93 -2.10
C ARG A 168 8.63 -3.54 -3.32
N ALA A 169 9.36 -3.60 -4.43
CA ALA A 169 8.90 -4.18 -5.68
C ALA A 169 9.89 -5.23 -6.20
N LEU A 170 9.39 -6.18 -7.00
CA LEU A 170 10.18 -7.21 -7.66
C LEU A 170 9.85 -7.25 -9.15
N GLY A 171 10.87 -7.23 -9.99
CA GLY A 171 10.80 -7.66 -11.37
C GLY A 171 11.02 -9.18 -11.51
N SER A 172 10.86 -9.69 -12.73
CA SER A 172 11.02 -11.12 -13.02
C SER A 172 12.39 -11.65 -12.59
N GLY A 173 12.40 -12.80 -11.91
CA GLY A 173 13.60 -13.46 -11.41
C GLY A 173 14.29 -12.78 -10.21
N GLN A 174 13.73 -11.69 -9.67
CA GLN A 174 14.35 -10.94 -8.57
C GLN A 174 13.98 -11.49 -7.18
N ARG A 175 14.75 -11.06 -6.18
CA ARG A 175 14.47 -11.24 -4.75
C ARG A 175 14.51 -9.88 -4.06
N TYR A 176 13.84 -9.75 -2.92
CA TYR A 176 13.84 -8.48 -2.20
C TYR A 176 15.24 -8.12 -1.70
N GLY A 177 15.60 -6.86 -1.91
CA GLY A 177 16.74 -6.20 -1.28
C GLY A 177 16.30 -4.81 -0.80
N LYS A 178 16.55 -3.79 -1.62
CA LYS A 178 16.18 -2.40 -1.33
C LYS A 178 14.67 -2.15 -1.22
N SER A 179 14.32 -1.07 -0.54
CA SER A 179 12.97 -0.52 -0.40
C SER A 179 12.93 0.92 -0.91
N ALA A 180 11.75 1.37 -1.32
CA ALA A 180 11.44 2.78 -1.47
C ALA A 180 10.60 3.25 -0.27
N ARG A 181 10.51 4.56 -0.07
CA ARG A 181 9.49 5.17 0.78
C ARG A 181 8.75 6.27 0.01
N ALA A 182 7.56 6.61 0.46
CA ALA A 182 6.82 7.73 -0.12
C ALA A 182 7.48 9.08 0.19
N LEU A 183 8.01 9.25 1.41
CA LEU A 183 8.67 10.47 1.87
C LEU A 183 9.69 10.16 2.96
N ALA A 184 10.76 10.94 3.01
CA ALA A 184 11.74 10.93 4.10
C ALA A 184 11.85 12.33 4.69
N LEU A 185 11.79 12.45 6.03
CA LEU A 185 11.82 13.75 6.71
C LEU A 185 12.93 13.75 7.76
N ASN A 186 13.80 14.75 7.68
CA ASN A 186 14.91 14.97 8.59
C ASN A 186 15.92 13.80 8.72
N THR A 187 15.97 12.90 7.75
CA THR A 187 16.88 11.74 7.74
C THR A 187 18.34 12.18 7.81
N GLY A 188 19.11 11.58 8.73
CA GLY A 188 20.55 11.84 8.85
C GLY A 188 20.91 13.23 9.38
N LEU A 189 20.01 13.89 10.11
CA LEU A 189 20.24 15.16 10.79
C LEU A 189 20.41 15.00 12.31
N PRO A 190 20.95 16.02 13.01
CA PRO A 190 20.99 16.05 14.49
C PRO A 190 19.63 16.40 15.12
N VAL A 191 18.53 16.01 14.46
CA VAL A 191 17.16 16.06 14.96
C VAL A 191 16.51 14.70 14.66
N PRO A 192 15.44 14.29 15.37
CA PRO A 192 14.77 13.03 15.09
C PRO A 192 14.29 12.94 13.64
N GLU A 193 14.57 11.81 12.99
CA GLU A 193 13.93 11.46 11.72
C GLU A 193 12.43 11.25 11.95
N GLU A 194 11.61 11.84 11.11
CA GLU A 194 10.17 11.63 11.10
C GLU A 194 9.83 10.61 10.02
N PHE A 195 9.00 9.62 10.37
CA PHE A 195 8.57 8.55 9.48
C PHE A 195 7.09 8.72 9.15
N PRO A 196 6.73 9.38 8.04
CA PRO A 196 5.34 9.41 7.59
C PRO A 196 4.80 8.01 7.32
N GLU A 197 3.53 7.80 7.67
CA GLU A 197 2.88 6.49 7.57
C GLU A 197 1.72 6.55 6.57
N PHE A 198 1.58 5.52 5.73
CA PHE A 198 0.32 5.33 5.02
C PHE A 198 -0.76 4.93 6.03
N THR A 199 -1.93 5.57 5.94
CA THR A 199 -3.06 5.35 6.87
C THR A 199 -4.24 4.71 6.16
N GLU A 200 -4.38 4.91 4.86
CA GLU A 200 -5.47 4.38 4.05
C GLU A 200 -5.05 4.20 2.59
N PHE A 201 -5.52 3.11 1.99
CA PHE A 201 -5.34 2.81 0.59
C PHE A 201 -6.69 2.59 -0.10
N TRP A 202 -6.75 2.99 -1.37
CA TRP A 202 -7.80 2.61 -2.31
C TRP A 202 -7.14 1.89 -3.47
N ILE A 203 -7.47 0.62 -3.65
CA ILE A 203 -6.86 -0.23 -4.65
C ILE A 203 -7.88 -0.49 -5.76
N GLY A 204 -7.52 -0.12 -6.99
CA GLY A 204 -8.39 -0.27 -8.14
C GLY A 204 -8.49 -1.73 -8.51
N LYS A 205 -9.72 -2.28 -8.53
CA LYS A 205 -9.96 -3.62 -9.06
C LYS A 205 -9.64 -3.59 -10.56
N PRO A 206 -8.65 -4.38 -11.01
CA PRO A 206 -8.26 -4.39 -12.41
C PRO A 206 -9.32 -5.08 -13.27
N ASP A 207 -9.29 -4.79 -14.57
CA ASP A 207 -9.99 -5.60 -15.57
C ASP A 207 -9.30 -6.96 -15.76
N TYR A 208 -10.00 -7.92 -16.36
CA TYR A 208 -9.53 -9.31 -16.55
C TYR A 208 -8.13 -9.41 -17.17
N GLU A 209 -7.87 -8.64 -18.23
CA GLU A 209 -6.60 -8.65 -18.96
C GLU A 209 -5.64 -7.53 -18.54
N ALA A 210 -5.92 -6.83 -17.44
CA ALA A 210 -5.08 -5.72 -17.03
C ALA A 210 -3.65 -6.20 -16.73
N THR A 211 -2.67 -5.40 -17.15
CA THR A 211 -1.25 -5.58 -16.84
C THR A 211 -0.74 -4.52 -15.85
N GLN A 212 -1.65 -3.68 -15.35
CA GLN A 212 -1.35 -2.58 -14.44
C GLN A 212 -2.44 -2.47 -13.38
N VAL A 213 -2.05 -2.12 -12.15
CA VAL A 213 -2.98 -1.82 -11.05
C VAL A 213 -2.74 -0.40 -10.55
N LYS A 214 -3.83 0.34 -10.40
CA LYS A 214 -3.84 1.68 -9.81
C LYS A 214 -4.10 1.60 -8.31
N VAL A 215 -3.27 2.24 -7.51
CA VAL A 215 -3.44 2.35 -6.06
C VAL A 215 -3.36 3.82 -5.65
N PHE A 216 -4.31 4.29 -4.87
CA PHE A 216 -4.17 5.54 -4.13
C PHE A 216 -3.76 5.28 -2.69
N GLY A 217 -2.88 6.12 -2.16
CA GLY A 217 -2.43 6.08 -0.77
C GLY A 217 -2.60 7.45 -0.10
N LEU A 218 -3.15 7.45 1.11
CA LEU A 218 -3.21 8.61 2.00
C LEU A 218 -2.17 8.45 3.10
N MET A 219 -1.28 9.42 3.22
CA MET A 219 -0.18 9.46 4.17
C MET A 219 -0.41 10.58 5.20
N ASP A 220 -0.10 10.32 6.46
CA ASP A 220 -0.14 11.34 7.52
C ASP A 220 1.03 11.14 8.48
N SER A 221 1.48 12.25 9.07
CA SER A 221 2.60 12.32 10.00
C SER A 221 2.46 13.58 10.86
N PRO A 222 3.26 13.77 11.92
CA PRO A 222 3.27 15.01 12.68
C PRO A 222 3.36 16.26 11.81
N SER A 223 4.23 16.25 10.80
CA SER A 223 4.56 17.43 10.01
C SER A 223 3.91 17.48 8.63
N VAL A 224 3.46 16.37 8.06
CA VAL A 224 3.00 16.31 6.65
C VAL A 224 1.81 15.37 6.50
N ALA A 225 0.81 15.78 5.71
CA ALA A 225 -0.14 14.87 5.10
C ALA A 225 0.10 14.82 3.58
N GLY A 226 -0.11 13.68 2.95
CA GLY A 226 0.16 13.52 1.52
C GLY A 226 -0.80 12.57 0.83
N ALA A 227 -1.06 12.84 -0.44
CA ALA A 227 -1.82 11.98 -1.34
C ALA A 227 -0.86 11.40 -2.38
N PHE A 228 -1.00 10.10 -2.66
CA PHE A 228 -0.18 9.38 -3.64
C PHE A 228 -1.06 8.59 -4.61
N GLN A 229 -0.70 8.59 -5.89
CA GLN A 229 -1.17 7.63 -6.90
C GLN A 229 0.02 6.79 -7.34
N PHE A 230 -0.17 5.48 -7.33
CA PHE A 230 0.77 4.48 -7.83
C PHE A 230 0.12 3.75 -8.99
N ASP A 231 0.72 3.81 -10.17
CA ASP A 231 0.34 2.96 -11.29
C ASP A 231 1.41 1.88 -11.47
N ILE A 232 1.09 0.65 -11.04
CA ILE A 232 2.05 -0.45 -10.87
C ILE A 232 1.93 -1.41 -12.04
N GLN A 233 3.00 -1.54 -12.82
CA GLN A 233 3.09 -2.44 -13.97
C GLN A 233 4.20 -3.48 -13.72
N PRO A 234 3.85 -4.71 -13.31
CA PRO A 234 4.82 -5.79 -13.17
C PRO A 234 5.38 -6.23 -14.52
N GLY A 235 6.65 -6.66 -14.52
CA GLY A 235 7.29 -7.18 -15.73
C GLY A 235 8.72 -7.65 -15.47
N LYS A 236 9.54 -7.72 -16.53
CA LYS A 236 10.99 -7.94 -16.38
C LYS A 236 11.58 -6.94 -15.38
N GLU A 237 11.13 -5.70 -15.51
CA GLU A 237 11.24 -4.65 -14.50
C GLU A 237 9.81 -4.31 -14.07
N THR A 238 9.57 -4.18 -12.77
CA THR A 238 8.30 -3.65 -12.27
C THR A 238 8.40 -2.13 -12.24
N ILE A 239 7.64 -1.47 -13.12
CA ILE A 239 7.59 -0.02 -13.25
C ILE A 239 6.46 0.50 -12.35
N ILE A 240 6.74 1.54 -11.58
CA ILE A 240 5.76 2.19 -10.72
C ILE A 240 5.80 3.68 -11.00
N ASP A 241 4.79 4.19 -11.68
CA ASP A 241 4.59 5.63 -11.82
C ASP A 241 3.99 6.18 -10.53
N VAL A 242 4.61 7.23 -9.97
CA VAL A 242 4.20 7.83 -8.70
C VAL A 242 3.88 9.30 -8.90
N GLU A 243 2.63 9.66 -8.67
CA GLU A 243 2.19 11.05 -8.54
C GLU A 243 1.91 11.34 -7.07
N SER A 244 2.32 12.52 -6.57
CA SER A 244 2.11 12.88 -5.17
C SER A 244 1.87 14.37 -4.96
N VAL A 245 1.06 14.67 -3.95
CA VAL A 245 0.83 16.03 -3.43
C VAL A 245 1.03 16.03 -1.93
N LEU A 246 1.85 16.94 -1.42
CA LEU A 246 2.25 17.02 -0.01
C LEU A 246 1.78 18.34 0.61
N PHE A 247 1.18 18.25 1.80
CA PHE A 247 0.71 19.39 2.58
C PHE A 247 1.41 19.42 3.93
N PHE A 248 2.28 20.41 4.13
CA PHE A 248 3.06 20.57 5.37
C PHE A 248 2.22 21.28 6.43
N ARG A 249 2.03 20.60 7.56
CA ARG A 249 1.41 21.12 8.79
C ARG A 249 2.43 21.87 9.65
N ASN A 250 3.66 21.36 9.72
CA ASN A 250 4.76 21.93 10.48
C ASN A 250 5.99 22.11 9.58
N ALA A 251 6.89 23.01 9.98
CA ALA A 251 8.19 23.16 9.33
C ALA A 251 9.04 21.90 9.55
N VAL A 252 9.79 21.51 8.51
CA VAL A 252 10.77 20.44 8.54
C VAL A 252 12.11 20.97 8.05
N GLU A 253 13.21 20.41 8.56
CA GLU A 253 14.57 20.83 8.18
C GLU A 253 14.95 20.29 6.80
N TRP A 254 14.52 19.06 6.48
CA TRP A 254 14.84 18.45 5.19
C TRP A 254 13.75 17.48 4.74
N THR A 255 13.32 17.65 3.49
CA THR A 255 12.41 16.76 2.77
C THR A 255 13.18 15.94 1.73
N GLY A 256 13.14 14.62 1.83
CA GLY A 256 13.66 13.67 0.85
C GLY A 256 12.54 13.12 -0.03
N LEU A 257 12.58 13.46 -1.32
CA LEU A 257 11.65 12.98 -2.35
C LEU A 257 12.19 11.72 -3.04
N ALA A 258 11.29 10.81 -3.41
CA ALA A 258 11.62 9.49 -3.98
C ALA A 258 12.76 8.74 -3.22
N PRO A 259 12.68 8.65 -1.88
CA PRO A 259 13.74 8.05 -1.08
C PRO A 259 13.88 6.54 -1.34
N LEU A 260 15.13 6.09 -1.45
CA LEU A 260 15.50 4.68 -1.51
C LEU A 260 16.26 4.30 -0.23
N THR A 261 15.99 3.12 0.31
CA THR A 261 16.67 2.53 1.46
C THR A 261 17.22 1.17 1.07
N SER A 262 18.51 0.95 1.27
CA SER A 262 19.18 -0.32 0.96
C SER A 262 20.10 -0.73 2.12
N MET A 263 20.80 -1.85 1.97
CA MET A 263 21.76 -2.35 2.95
C MET A 263 23.10 -2.64 2.28
N TYR A 264 24.19 -2.22 2.91
CA TYR A 264 25.54 -2.56 2.51
C TYR A 264 26.36 -2.96 3.74
N TRP A 265 26.88 -4.19 3.76
CA TRP A 265 27.79 -4.64 4.82
C TRP A 265 29.25 -4.58 4.37
N TYR A 266 29.61 -5.33 3.32
CA TYR A 266 30.94 -5.26 2.69
C TYR A 266 30.87 -5.69 1.21
N GLY A 267 31.83 -5.21 0.42
CA GLY A 267 32.00 -5.52 -0.99
C GLY A 267 33.46 -5.37 -1.41
N GLU A 268 33.74 -5.43 -2.72
CA GLU A 268 35.11 -5.38 -3.26
C GLU A 268 35.91 -4.15 -2.82
N ASN A 269 35.22 -3.04 -2.56
CA ASN A 269 35.79 -1.77 -2.14
C ASN A 269 36.11 -1.69 -0.62
N TYR A 270 35.98 -2.79 0.14
CA TYR A 270 36.25 -2.83 1.58
C TYR A 270 37.39 -3.79 1.96
N LEU A 271 38.50 -3.23 2.43
CA LEU A 271 39.71 -3.99 2.80
C LEU A 271 39.57 -4.78 4.13
N GLY A 272 38.63 -4.41 5.00
CA GLY A 272 38.44 -5.01 6.32
C GLY A 272 37.48 -6.20 6.34
N ARG A 273 37.40 -6.97 5.24
CA ARG A 273 36.38 -8.01 5.03
C ARG A 273 36.35 -9.01 6.21
N PRO A 274 35.16 -9.30 6.78
CA PRO A 274 35.02 -10.33 7.82
C PRO A 274 35.45 -11.71 7.34
N ALA A 275 35.77 -12.61 8.27
CA ALA A 275 36.00 -14.03 7.97
C ALA A 275 34.68 -14.71 7.57
N ASP A 276 34.28 -14.50 6.32
CA ASP A 276 33.04 -14.97 5.72
C ASP A 276 33.34 -15.54 4.32
N PHE A 277 32.71 -16.67 3.99
CA PHE A 277 32.95 -17.34 2.70
C PHE A 277 32.41 -16.53 1.51
N ARG A 278 31.43 -15.65 1.74
CA ARG A 278 30.81 -14.83 0.70
C ARG A 278 31.73 -13.69 0.30
N PRO A 279 31.96 -13.45 -1.01
CA PRO A 279 32.83 -12.37 -1.46
C PRO A 279 32.30 -11.00 -1.04
N GLU A 280 30.99 -10.84 -1.03
CA GLU A 280 30.28 -9.58 -0.80
C GLU A 280 28.92 -9.84 -0.14
N VAL A 281 28.42 -8.86 0.61
CA VAL A 281 27.10 -8.89 1.25
C VAL A 281 26.49 -7.50 1.24
N HIS A 282 25.57 -7.27 0.30
CA HIS A 282 24.83 -6.03 0.14
C HIS A 282 23.58 -6.26 -0.73
N ASP A 283 22.62 -5.34 -0.63
CA ASP A 283 21.47 -5.23 -1.53
C ASP A 283 21.73 -4.23 -2.67
N SER A 284 22.71 -3.32 -2.45
CA SER A 284 23.21 -2.30 -3.38
C SER A 284 24.69 -2.04 -3.11
N ASP A 285 25.49 -1.79 -4.15
CA ASP A 285 26.93 -1.52 -4.06
C ASP A 285 27.31 -0.06 -4.37
N GLY A 286 26.40 0.74 -4.91
CA GLY A 286 26.64 2.15 -5.17
C GLY A 286 25.38 2.96 -5.46
N LEU A 287 25.56 4.28 -5.47
CA LEU A 287 24.58 5.25 -5.93
C LEU A 287 25.00 5.70 -7.34
N LEU A 288 24.12 5.52 -8.31
CA LEU A 288 24.25 6.07 -9.66
C LEU A 288 23.36 7.31 -9.79
N VAL A 289 23.91 8.41 -10.30
CA VAL A 289 23.18 9.65 -10.54
C VAL A 289 23.45 10.15 -11.95
N GLN A 290 22.39 10.51 -12.67
CA GLN A 290 22.47 11.24 -13.93
C GLN A 290 22.14 12.71 -13.66
N ALA A 291 23.14 13.59 -13.80
CA ALA A 291 23.00 15.03 -13.67
C ALA A 291 23.18 15.71 -15.05
N GLU A 292 23.11 17.04 -15.10
CA GLU A 292 23.33 17.79 -16.34
C GLU A 292 24.75 17.63 -16.89
N ASP A 293 25.75 17.52 -16.01
CA ASP A 293 27.17 17.41 -16.35
C ASP A 293 27.64 15.97 -16.65
N GLY A 294 26.79 14.97 -16.42
CA GLY A 294 27.06 13.58 -16.79
C GLY A 294 26.59 12.55 -15.77
N TRP A 295 27.22 11.37 -15.84
CA TRP A 295 26.95 10.25 -14.94
C TRP A 295 27.94 10.25 -13.77
N HIS A 296 27.41 10.13 -12.55
CA HIS A 296 28.17 10.04 -11.32
C HIS A 296 27.93 8.70 -10.65
N TRP A 297 29.01 7.95 -10.39
CA TRP A 297 28.96 6.69 -9.63
C TRP A 297 29.62 6.87 -8.28
N ARG A 298 28.92 6.48 -7.22
CA ARG A 298 29.41 6.56 -5.84
C ARG A 298 29.25 5.22 -5.13
N PRO A 299 30.35 4.45 -4.94
CA PRO A 299 30.30 3.20 -4.19
C PRO A 299 29.82 3.40 -2.75
N LEU A 300 28.93 2.52 -2.28
CA LEU A 300 28.52 2.46 -0.89
C LEU A 300 29.67 1.94 -0.02
N VAL A 301 29.71 2.41 1.21
CA VAL A 301 30.77 2.05 2.16
C VAL A 301 30.16 1.90 3.55
N ASN A 302 30.69 0.95 4.32
CA ASN A 302 30.36 0.78 5.73
C ASN A 302 31.65 0.80 6.55
N ASN A 303 31.91 1.94 7.20
CA ASN A 303 33.09 2.16 8.05
C ASN A 303 32.72 2.39 9.53
N GLY A 304 31.50 2.01 9.93
CA GLY A 304 31.01 2.19 11.30
C GLY A 304 30.71 3.64 11.71
N GLN A 305 30.74 4.60 10.79
CA GLN A 305 30.42 6.01 11.07
C GLN A 305 29.23 6.48 10.23
N MET A 306 28.37 7.31 10.82
CA MET A 306 27.31 7.99 10.05
C MET A 306 27.95 8.98 9.09
N ARG A 307 27.58 8.88 7.81
CA ARG A 307 28.07 9.78 6.77
C ARG A 307 26.89 10.31 5.99
N ARG A 308 26.98 11.59 5.64
CA ARG A 308 26.09 12.23 4.69
C ARG A 308 26.90 12.73 3.52
N PHE A 309 26.40 12.45 2.32
CA PHE A 309 26.96 12.95 1.08
C PHE A 309 25.88 13.76 0.36
N THR A 310 26.26 14.93 -0.13
CA THR A 310 25.39 15.78 -0.92
C THR A 310 26.07 16.01 -2.26
N LEU A 311 25.43 15.54 -3.33
CA LEU A 311 25.80 15.93 -4.68
C LEU A 311 25.05 17.22 -5.00
N GLY A 312 25.76 18.35 -5.07
CA GLY A 312 25.18 19.62 -5.49
C GLY A 312 25.03 19.66 -7.02
N GLY A 313 23.96 20.29 -7.50
CA GLY A 313 23.71 20.47 -8.93
C GLY A 313 22.24 20.81 -9.20
N GLN A 314 21.97 21.47 -10.32
CA GLN A 314 20.63 21.59 -10.89
C GLN A 314 20.43 20.46 -11.92
N GLY A 315 19.17 20.13 -12.23
CA GLY A 315 18.83 19.21 -13.32
C GLY A 315 19.23 17.74 -13.10
N ILE A 316 18.96 17.18 -11.92
CA ILE A 316 19.01 15.72 -11.73
C ILE A 316 17.97 15.07 -12.66
N LYS A 317 18.44 14.24 -13.59
CA LYS A 317 17.62 13.51 -14.56
C LYS A 317 17.18 12.15 -14.04
N GLY A 318 17.94 11.57 -13.12
CA GLY A 318 17.63 10.30 -12.46
C GLY A 318 18.69 9.90 -11.44
N PHE A 319 18.29 9.05 -10.48
CA PHE A 319 19.21 8.46 -9.52
C PHE A 319 18.69 7.09 -9.07
N GLY A 320 19.59 6.23 -8.58
CA GLY A 320 19.25 4.92 -8.07
C GLY A 320 20.36 4.27 -7.25
N LEU A 321 19.95 3.41 -6.33
CA LEU A 321 20.81 2.45 -5.63
C LEU A 321 20.84 1.10 -6.34
#